data_AF-T1AJZ5-F1
#
_entry.id   AF-T1AJZ5-F1
#
_cell.length_a   1.000
_cell.length_b   1.000
_cell.length_c   1.000
_cell.angle_alpha   90.00
_cell.angle_beta   90.00
_cell.angle_gamma   90.00
#
_symmetry.space_group_name_H-M   'P 1'
#
loop_
_entity.id
_entity.type
_entity.pdbx_description
1 polymer ?
#
loop_
_entity_poly.entity_id
_entity_poly.type
_entity_poly.pdbx_seq_one_letter_code
_entity_poly.pdbx_strand_id
1 'polypeptide(L)'
;TDPLPEAAVVIAAITSCTNTSNPRVMIGAGLLARKARALGLKVPPYVKTSLAPGSKVVTAYLERAGLMADLDALGFEVVGYGCTTCIGNSGPLPEAVARSIIEQDAYVAAVLSGNRNFEARIHNLVRANYLASPMLVVAYALAGRMDIDLTREPIGTSADGQPAYLKDLWPASAEIRSVVERSLDPEMFVEKYRSIEVGDSHVG
;
A
#
# COMPACT_ATOMS: atom_id res chain seq x y z
N THR A 1 6.06 21.91 -13.28
CA THR A 1 5.60 20.62 -12.75
C THR A 1 5.46 19.70 -13.92
N ASP A 2 5.98 18.47 -13.83
CA ASP A 2 5.80 17.51 -14.92
C ASP A 2 4.31 17.14 -15.04
N PRO A 3 3.78 16.99 -16.26
CA PRO A 3 2.37 16.64 -16.46
C PRO A 3 2.08 15.27 -15.84
N LEU A 4 0.87 15.11 -15.28
CA LEU A 4 0.46 13.80 -14.76
C LEU A 4 0.10 12.90 -15.96
N PRO A 5 0.44 11.60 -15.89
CA PRO A 5 -0.03 10.67 -16.91
C PRO A 5 -1.55 10.53 -16.87
N GLU A 6 -2.13 10.09 -17.99
CA GLU A 6 -3.54 9.72 -18.03
C GLU A 6 -3.83 8.62 -17.00
N ALA A 7 -4.99 8.69 -16.35
CA ALA A 7 -5.38 7.77 -15.29
C ALA A 7 -4.34 7.60 -14.17
N ALA A 8 -3.54 8.65 -13.88
CA ALA A 8 -2.51 8.61 -12.85
C ALA A 8 -3.06 8.12 -11.51
N VAL A 9 -2.36 7.18 -10.89
CA VAL A 9 -2.63 6.77 -9.51
C VAL A 9 -1.94 7.78 -8.60
N VAL A 10 -2.71 8.64 -7.93
CA VAL A 10 -2.16 9.67 -7.03
C VAL A 10 -2.24 9.29 -5.56
N ILE A 11 -3.02 8.25 -5.23
CA ILE A 11 -3.10 7.66 -3.88
C ILE A 11 -3.04 6.14 -4.00
N ALA A 12 -2.15 5.52 -3.24
CA ALA A 12 -2.08 4.07 -3.07
C ALA A 12 -2.03 3.70 -1.58
N ALA A 13 -3.14 3.24 -1.02
CA ALA A 13 -3.27 3.06 0.42
C ALA A 13 -3.55 1.60 0.81
N ILE A 14 -2.62 0.99 1.55
CA ILE A 14 -2.89 -0.26 2.27
C ILE A 14 -3.57 0.12 3.58
N THR A 15 -4.89 -0.04 3.62
CA THR A 15 -5.76 0.42 4.72
C THR A 15 -6.85 -0.62 5.01
N SER A 16 -7.79 -0.28 5.89
CA SER A 16 -8.94 -1.07 6.34
C SER A 16 -8.60 -2.25 7.24
N CYS A 17 -9.43 -2.44 8.27
CA CYS A 17 -9.43 -3.62 9.12
C CYS A 17 -9.73 -4.91 8.34
N THR A 18 -10.42 -4.87 7.20
CA THR A 18 -10.79 -6.08 6.44
C THR A 18 -9.56 -6.75 5.82
N ASN A 19 -8.72 -5.98 5.14
CA ASN A 19 -7.54 -6.51 4.46
C ASN A 19 -6.31 -6.57 5.37
N THR A 20 -6.12 -5.58 6.26
CA THR A 20 -4.95 -5.57 7.16
C THR A 20 -5.02 -6.65 8.25
N SER A 21 -6.20 -7.17 8.57
CA SER A 21 -6.37 -8.30 9.50
C SER A 21 -6.01 -9.65 8.89
N ASN A 22 -5.78 -9.75 7.58
CA ASN A 22 -5.43 -10.99 6.91
C ASN A 22 -3.91 -11.06 6.65
N PRO A 23 -3.15 -11.86 7.41
CA PRO A 23 -1.70 -11.91 7.27
C PRO A 23 -1.25 -12.39 5.88
N ARG A 24 -2.03 -13.22 5.19
CA ARG A 24 -1.62 -13.76 3.88
C ARG A 24 -1.46 -12.66 2.83
N VAL A 25 -2.40 -11.72 2.78
CA VAL A 25 -2.36 -10.63 1.79
C VAL A 25 -1.36 -9.54 2.18
N MET A 26 -1.14 -9.32 3.49
CA MET A 26 -0.14 -8.38 3.98
C MET A 26 1.29 -8.88 3.77
N ILE A 27 1.54 -10.16 4.09
CA ILE A 27 2.81 -10.83 3.76
C ILE A 27 3.03 -10.87 2.25
N GLY A 28 1.98 -11.15 1.46
CA GLY A 28 2.04 -11.08 0.01
C GLY A 28 2.45 -9.70 -0.51
N ALA A 29 1.88 -8.62 0.04
CA ALA A 29 2.25 -7.25 -0.33
C ALA A 29 3.70 -6.94 0.04
N GLY A 30 4.15 -7.34 1.23
CA GLY A 30 5.54 -7.19 1.63
C GLY A 30 6.51 -7.97 0.72
N LEU A 31 6.16 -9.20 0.33
CA LEU A 31 7.00 -10.01 -0.56
C LEU A 31 7.07 -9.41 -1.97
N LEU A 32 5.95 -8.87 -2.48
CA LEU A 32 5.92 -8.14 -3.73
C LEU A 32 6.84 -6.90 -3.64
N ALA A 33 6.75 -6.13 -2.54
CA ALA A 33 7.61 -4.98 -2.29
C ALA A 33 9.10 -5.37 -2.22
N ARG A 34 9.42 -6.50 -1.58
CA ARG A 34 10.78 -7.05 -1.53
C ARG A 34 11.33 -7.32 -2.92
N LYS A 35 10.55 -8.00 -3.77
CA LYS A 35 10.95 -8.31 -5.15
C LYS A 35 11.10 -7.04 -5.99
N ALA A 36 10.18 -6.07 -5.82
CA ALA A 36 10.28 -4.77 -6.49
C ALA A 36 11.57 -4.03 -6.11
N ARG A 37 11.87 -3.97 -4.80
CA ARG A 37 13.07 -3.36 -4.26
C ARG A 37 14.35 -4.07 -4.74
N ALA A 38 14.35 -5.40 -4.79
CA ALA A 38 15.47 -6.18 -5.30
C ALA A 38 15.77 -5.90 -6.79
N LEU A 39 14.73 -5.60 -7.58
CA LEU A 39 14.88 -5.14 -8.96
C LEU A 39 15.20 -3.64 -9.08
N GLY A 40 15.23 -2.89 -7.97
CA GLY A 40 15.47 -1.45 -7.96
C GLY A 40 14.30 -0.60 -8.46
N LEU A 41 13.09 -1.17 -8.50
CA LEU A 41 11.88 -0.42 -8.86
C LEU A 41 11.56 0.63 -7.79
N LYS A 42 10.98 1.75 -8.24
CA LYS A 42 10.55 2.85 -7.38
C LYS A 42 9.13 3.26 -7.73
N VAL A 43 8.36 3.61 -6.72
CA VAL A 43 7.06 4.25 -6.90
C VAL A 43 7.27 5.67 -7.45
N PRO A 44 6.51 6.10 -8.47
CA PRO A 44 6.62 7.47 -8.98
C PRO A 44 6.33 8.51 -7.89
N PRO A 45 7.07 9.63 -7.87
CA PRO A 45 7.03 10.58 -6.75
C PRO A 45 5.68 11.30 -6.58
N TYR A 46 4.80 11.26 -7.58
CA TYR A 46 3.46 11.83 -7.49
C TYR A 46 2.45 10.90 -6.80
N VAL A 47 2.79 9.63 -6.56
CA VAL A 47 1.91 8.67 -5.87
C VAL A 47 2.07 8.85 -4.36
N LYS A 48 0.98 9.21 -3.67
CA LYS A 48 0.95 9.21 -2.21
C LYS A 48 0.65 7.81 -1.68
N THR A 49 1.69 7.13 -1.18
CA THR A 49 1.59 5.81 -0.56
C THR A 49 1.32 5.91 0.94
N SER A 50 0.63 4.91 1.50
CA SER A 50 0.45 4.79 2.96
C SER A 50 0.13 3.38 3.41
N LEU A 51 0.58 3.02 4.61
CA LEU A 51 0.16 1.83 5.34
C LEU A 51 -0.56 2.24 6.63
N ALA A 52 -1.81 1.82 6.78
CA ALA A 52 -2.61 2.06 7.97
C ALA A 52 -3.18 0.74 8.51
N PRO A 53 -2.42 0.04 9.37
CA PRO A 53 -2.85 -1.24 9.91
C PRO A 53 -3.99 -1.09 10.93
N GLY A 54 -4.87 -2.09 11.00
CA GLY A 54 -5.90 -2.14 12.05
C GLY A 54 -5.37 -2.46 13.45
N SER A 55 -4.14 -2.96 13.57
CA SER A 55 -3.51 -3.35 14.84
C SER A 55 -1.99 -3.37 14.74
N LYS A 56 -1.30 -3.17 15.89
CA LYS A 56 0.15 -3.34 16.05
C LYS A 56 0.64 -4.76 15.80
N VAL A 57 -0.26 -5.76 15.82
CA VAL A 57 0.10 -7.15 15.44
C VAL A 57 0.54 -7.22 13.97
N VAL A 58 -0.04 -6.38 13.11
CA VAL A 58 0.29 -6.36 11.67
C VAL A 58 1.73 -5.94 11.43
N THR A 59 2.16 -4.86 12.07
CA THR A 59 3.54 -4.38 11.97
C THR A 59 4.51 -5.37 12.61
N ALA A 60 4.16 -5.95 13.77
CA ALA A 60 5.01 -6.92 14.45
C ALA A 60 5.34 -8.16 13.59
N TYR A 61 4.36 -8.76 12.87
CA TYR A 61 4.67 -9.88 11.99
C TYR A 61 5.39 -9.46 10.70
N LEU A 62 5.14 -8.25 10.18
CA LEU A 62 5.84 -7.72 9.01
C LEU A 62 7.32 -7.44 9.33
N GLU A 63 7.60 -6.88 10.51
CA GLU A 63 8.94 -6.66 11.04
C GLU A 63 9.66 -7.99 11.27
N ARG A 64 9.01 -8.95 11.94
CA ARG A 64 9.58 -10.31 12.16
C ARG A 64 9.85 -11.04 10.84
N ALA A 65 9.02 -10.82 9.82
CA ALA A 65 9.24 -11.37 8.47
C ALA A 65 10.37 -10.64 7.70
N GLY A 66 10.84 -9.49 8.20
CA GLY A 66 11.78 -8.60 7.52
C GLY A 66 11.18 -7.95 6.28
N LEU A 67 9.87 -7.70 6.26
CA LEU A 67 9.14 -7.14 5.12
C LEU A 67 8.74 -5.67 5.32
N MET A 68 8.77 -5.18 6.57
CA MET A 68 8.41 -3.78 6.88
C MET A 68 9.35 -2.80 6.14
N ALA A 69 10.66 -3.05 6.19
CA ALA A 69 11.65 -2.25 5.48
C ALA A 69 11.51 -2.29 3.94
N ASP A 70 10.93 -3.36 3.40
CA ASP A 70 10.67 -3.49 1.96
C ASP A 70 9.45 -2.65 1.54
N LEU A 71 8.42 -2.59 2.38
CA LEU A 71 7.27 -1.70 2.20
C LEU A 71 7.66 -0.23 2.36
N ASP A 72 8.45 0.11 3.40
CA ASP A 72 8.94 1.46 3.64
C ASP A 72 9.80 1.97 2.47
N ALA A 73 10.62 1.11 1.87
CA ALA A 73 11.43 1.48 0.70
C ALA A 73 10.60 1.89 -0.53
N LEU A 74 9.33 1.48 -0.59
CA LEU A 74 8.36 1.90 -1.61
C LEU A 74 7.43 3.02 -1.11
N GLY A 75 7.68 3.59 0.07
CA GLY A 75 6.90 4.66 0.68
C GLY A 75 5.65 4.20 1.43
N PHE A 76 5.45 2.90 1.66
CA PHE A 76 4.33 2.38 2.44
C PHE A 76 4.62 2.42 3.95
N GLU A 77 4.93 3.61 4.44
CA GLU A 77 5.19 3.87 5.85
C GLU A 77 3.91 3.74 6.69
N VAL A 78 4.07 3.36 7.96
CA VAL A 78 2.97 3.32 8.92
C VAL A 78 2.54 4.74 9.28
N VAL A 79 1.42 5.20 8.71
CA VAL A 79 0.87 6.54 8.95
C VAL A 79 -0.07 6.60 10.15
N GLY A 80 -0.42 5.46 10.73
CA GLY A 80 -1.27 5.36 11.91
C GLY A 80 -1.99 4.02 12.00
N TYR A 81 -2.51 3.72 13.19
CA TYR A 81 -3.31 2.53 13.44
C TYR A 81 -4.79 2.90 13.51
N GLY A 82 -5.56 2.53 12.47
CA GLY A 82 -6.98 2.91 12.37
C GLY A 82 -7.48 3.05 10.94
N CYS A 83 -8.64 3.67 10.77
CA CYS A 83 -9.36 3.68 9.49
C CYS A 83 -8.73 4.54 8.39
N THR A 84 -8.10 5.68 8.73
CA THR A 84 -7.39 6.58 7.81
C THR A 84 -8.09 6.77 6.44
N THR A 85 -7.41 6.48 5.32
CA THR A 85 -7.90 6.58 3.96
C THR A 85 -9.19 5.79 3.72
N CYS A 86 -9.42 4.67 4.44
CA CYS A 86 -10.64 3.86 4.28
C CYS A 86 -11.94 4.64 4.60
N ILE A 87 -11.87 5.69 5.42
CA ILE A 87 -13.00 6.57 5.75
C ILE A 87 -12.89 7.96 5.11
N GLY A 88 -11.90 8.19 4.25
CA GLY A 88 -11.67 9.50 3.63
C GLY A 88 -10.63 10.37 4.32
N ASN A 89 -10.04 9.91 5.43
CA ASN A 89 -8.93 10.61 6.09
C ASN A 89 -7.61 10.28 5.38
N SER A 90 -7.54 10.62 4.09
CA SER A 90 -6.36 10.44 3.23
C SER A 90 -5.31 11.54 3.41
N GLY A 91 -5.68 12.67 4.04
CA GLY A 91 -4.83 13.85 4.18
C GLY A 91 -4.52 14.55 2.85
N PRO A 92 -3.81 15.67 2.86
CA PRO A 92 -3.55 16.43 1.63
C PRO A 92 -2.64 15.66 0.66
N LEU A 93 -2.90 15.79 -0.64
CA LEU A 93 -1.92 15.44 -1.68
C LEU A 93 -0.74 16.42 -1.64
N PRO A 94 0.46 16.02 -2.10
CA PRO A 94 1.57 16.96 -2.29
C PRO A 94 1.12 18.15 -3.14
N GLU A 95 1.54 19.36 -2.77
CA GLU A 95 1.03 20.61 -3.38
C GLU A 95 1.22 20.62 -4.91
N ALA A 96 2.38 20.16 -5.38
CA ALA A 96 2.67 20.05 -6.81
C ALA A 96 1.73 19.10 -7.56
N VAL A 97 1.31 18.00 -6.92
CA VAL A 97 0.37 17.02 -7.49
C VAL A 97 -1.03 17.62 -7.52
N ALA A 98 -1.48 18.19 -6.40
CA ALA A 98 -2.79 18.85 -6.31
C ALA A 98 -2.95 19.97 -7.35
N ARG A 99 -1.92 20.80 -7.50
CA ARG A 99 -1.87 21.85 -8.52
C ARG A 99 -1.96 21.28 -9.93
N SER A 100 -1.19 20.23 -10.23
CA SER A 100 -1.21 19.59 -11.54
C SER A 100 -2.58 18.98 -11.88
N ILE A 101 -3.26 18.38 -10.90
CA ILE A 101 -4.63 17.86 -11.09
C ILE A 101 -5.58 19.00 -11.48
N ILE A 102 -5.53 20.13 -10.78
CA ILE A 102 -6.43 21.26 -11.01
C ILE A 102 -6.14 21.95 -12.34
N GLU A 103 -4.87 22.25 -12.63
CA GLU A 103 -4.45 22.96 -13.84
C GLU A 103 -4.73 22.16 -15.13
N GLN A 104 -4.64 20.83 -15.05
CA GLN A 104 -4.85 19.93 -16.20
C GLN A 104 -6.29 19.42 -16.30
N ASP A 105 -7.16 19.74 -15.32
CA ASP A 105 -8.45 19.06 -15.12
C ASP A 105 -8.30 17.52 -15.18
N ALA A 106 -7.22 17.00 -14.60
CA ALA A 106 -6.79 15.62 -14.81
C ALA A 106 -7.73 14.60 -14.16
N TYR A 107 -8.09 13.56 -14.90
CA TYR A 107 -8.82 12.41 -14.36
C TYR A 107 -7.85 11.44 -13.68
N VAL A 108 -7.73 11.56 -12.35
CA VAL A 108 -6.83 10.75 -11.52
C VAL A 108 -7.55 9.72 -10.67
N ALA A 109 -6.81 8.70 -10.26
CA ALA A 109 -7.30 7.56 -9.51
C ALA A 109 -6.64 7.41 -8.13
N ALA A 110 -7.39 6.79 -7.21
CA ALA A 110 -6.86 6.18 -6.00
C ALA A 110 -7.07 4.67 -6.04
N VAL A 111 -6.10 3.93 -5.51
CA VAL A 111 -6.20 2.49 -5.27
C VAL A 111 -6.04 2.23 -3.77
N LEU A 112 -6.93 1.42 -3.19
CA LEU A 112 -6.90 1.14 -1.77
C LEU A 112 -7.38 -0.27 -1.42
N SER A 113 -6.83 -0.82 -0.35
CA SER A 113 -7.34 -2.08 0.23
C SER A 113 -8.53 -1.87 1.17
N GLY A 114 -9.35 -0.87 0.85
CA GLY A 114 -10.58 -0.52 1.57
C GLY A 114 -11.74 -1.47 1.29
N ASN A 115 -12.94 -1.04 1.70
CA ASN A 115 -14.20 -1.73 1.40
C ASN A 115 -15.27 -0.83 0.75
N ARG A 116 -14.97 0.46 0.53
CA ARG A 116 -15.86 1.45 -0.08
C ARG A 116 -15.06 2.41 -0.96
N ASN A 117 -15.62 2.80 -2.09
CA ASN A 117 -14.94 3.59 -3.12
C ASN A 117 -15.84 4.63 -3.80
N PHE A 118 -16.82 5.17 -3.09
CA PHE A 118 -17.68 6.24 -3.60
C PHE A 118 -16.85 7.47 -4.02
N GLU A 119 -17.29 8.16 -5.07
CA GLU A 119 -16.67 9.40 -5.55
C GLU A 119 -16.57 10.44 -4.43
N ALA A 120 -15.48 11.23 -4.43
CA ALA A 120 -15.13 12.23 -3.42
C ALA A 120 -14.99 11.74 -1.97
N ARG A 121 -15.26 10.45 -1.67
CA ARG A 121 -15.12 9.91 -0.32
C ARG A 121 -13.67 9.73 0.10
N ILE A 122 -12.79 9.34 -0.82
CA ILE A 122 -11.38 9.05 -0.51
C ILE A 122 -10.57 10.32 -0.45
N HIS A 123 -10.70 11.19 -1.45
CA HIS A 123 -10.06 12.50 -1.51
C HIS A 123 -10.83 13.39 -2.50
N ASN A 124 -10.98 14.69 -2.22
CA ASN A 124 -11.82 15.60 -3.00
C ASN A 124 -11.31 15.82 -4.45
N LEU A 125 -9.99 15.71 -4.65
CA LEU A 125 -9.37 15.85 -5.98
C LEU A 125 -9.34 14.54 -6.79
N VAL A 126 -9.86 13.43 -6.26
CA VAL A 126 -9.80 12.12 -6.90
C VAL A 126 -11.19 11.66 -7.31
N ARG A 127 -11.39 11.50 -8.63
CA ARG A 127 -12.68 11.11 -9.22
C ARG A 127 -12.87 9.59 -9.26
N ALA A 128 -11.80 8.82 -9.48
CA ALA A 128 -11.86 7.37 -9.58
C ALA A 128 -11.24 6.67 -8.37
N ASN A 129 -11.94 5.73 -7.75
CA ASN A 129 -11.45 5.00 -6.58
C ASN A 129 -11.62 3.49 -6.79
N TYR A 130 -10.54 2.73 -6.63
CA TYR A 130 -10.52 1.29 -6.89
C TYR A 130 -10.18 0.50 -5.64
N LEU A 131 -11.00 -0.50 -5.34
CA LEU A 131 -10.73 -1.46 -4.29
C LEU A 131 -9.88 -2.59 -4.83
N ALA A 132 -8.77 -2.87 -4.18
CA ALA A 132 -7.83 -3.90 -4.61
C ALA A 132 -7.22 -4.64 -3.40
N SER A 133 -6.63 -5.81 -3.63
CA SER A 133 -5.85 -6.47 -2.58
C SER A 133 -4.61 -5.63 -2.22
N PRO A 134 -4.04 -5.75 -1.01
CA PRO A 134 -2.79 -5.09 -0.66
C PRO A 134 -1.66 -5.30 -1.69
N MET A 135 -1.55 -6.49 -2.28
CA MET A 135 -0.59 -6.78 -3.35
C MET A 135 -0.83 -5.94 -4.60
N LEU A 136 -2.09 -5.81 -5.04
CA LEU A 136 -2.43 -4.99 -6.20
C LEU A 136 -2.28 -3.49 -5.90
N VAL A 137 -2.50 -3.05 -4.66
CA VAL A 137 -2.19 -1.66 -4.24
C VAL A 137 -0.72 -1.35 -4.48
N VAL A 138 0.20 -2.24 -4.07
CA VAL A 138 1.65 -2.07 -4.33
C VAL A 138 1.95 -2.10 -5.83
N ALA A 139 1.34 -3.01 -6.59
CA ALA A 139 1.55 -3.10 -8.03
C ALA A 139 1.13 -1.82 -8.78
N TYR A 140 -0.07 -1.28 -8.47
CA TYR A 140 -0.55 -0.03 -9.07
C TYR A 140 0.21 1.20 -8.57
N ALA A 141 0.75 1.17 -7.34
CA ALA A 141 1.65 2.23 -6.88
C ALA A 141 2.94 2.26 -7.72
N LEU A 142 3.53 1.10 -8.01
CA LEU A 142 4.72 1.00 -8.87
C LEU A 142 4.44 1.45 -10.31
N ALA A 143 3.32 1.00 -10.88
CA ALA A 143 2.92 1.38 -12.24
C ALA A 143 2.55 2.87 -12.35
N GLY A 144 2.00 3.46 -11.28
CA GLY A 144 1.65 4.88 -11.22
C GLY A 144 0.48 5.31 -12.09
N ARG A 145 -0.23 4.37 -12.74
CA ARG A 145 -1.41 4.60 -13.60
C ARG A 145 -2.37 3.43 -13.50
N MET A 146 -3.66 3.71 -13.70
CA MET A 146 -4.73 2.72 -13.50
C MET A 146 -5.12 1.96 -14.77
N ASP A 147 -4.91 2.56 -15.94
CA ASP A 147 -5.28 2.03 -17.26
C ASP A 147 -4.24 1.06 -17.85
N ILE A 148 -3.29 0.58 -17.04
CA ILE A 148 -2.29 -0.41 -17.41
C ILE A 148 -2.88 -1.82 -17.51
N ASP A 149 -2.53 -2.56 -18.57
CA ASP A 149 -2.73 -4.01 -18.62
C ASP A 149 -1.59 -4.73 -17.87
N LEU A 150 -1.81 -4.99 -16.58
CA LEU A 150 -0.87 -5.68 -15.70
C LEU A 150 -0.43 -7.08 -16.19
N THR A 151 -1.14 -7.67 -17.17
CA THR A 151 -0.80 -8.99 -17.72
C THR A 151 0.16 -8.93 -18.90
N ARG A 152 0.27 -7.76 -19.56
CA ARG A 152 1.04 -7.58 -20.81
C ARG A 152 2.06 -6.47 -20.75
N GLU A 153 1.83 -5.46 -19.91
CA GLU A 153 2.67 -4.27 -19.82
C GLU A 153 3.62 -4.33 -18.62
N PRO A 154 4.83 -3.74 -18.75
CA PRO A 154 5.74 -3.63 -17.62
C PRO A 154 5.19 -2.63 -16.59
N ILE A 155 5.31 -2.98 -15.32
CA ILE A 155 4.92 -2.13 -14.18
C ILE A 155 6.04 -1.17 -13.74
N GLY A 156 7.21 -1.29 -14.35
CA GLY A 156 8.35 -0.41 -14.13
C GLY A 156 9.60 -0.88 -14.87
N THR A 157 10.68 -0.13 -14.71
CA THR A 157 11.99 -0.44 -15.26
C THR A 157 12.96 -0.72 -14.13
N SER A 158 13.60 -1.89 -14.15
CA SER A 158 14.59 -2.28 -13.14
C SER A 158 15.87 -1.45 -13.24
N ALA A 159 16.73 -1.55 -12.21
CA ALA A 159 17.98 -0.78 -12.13
C ALA A 159 18.97 -1.05 -13.28
N ASP A 160 18.87 -2.21 -13.94
CA ASP A 160 19.64 -2.61 -15.11
C ASP A 160 18.97 -2.22 -16.45
N GLY A 161 17.86 -1.46 -16.40
CA GLY A 161 17.15 -0.98 -17.57
C GLY A 161 16.17 -1.98 -18.21
N GLN A 162 15.96 -3.14 -17.59
CA GLN A 162 15.01 -4.15 -18.12
C GLN A 162 13.55 -3.83 -17.75
N PRO A 163 12.59 -4.19 -18.62
CA PRO A 163 11.17 -4.12 -18.26
C PRO A 163 10.85 -5.14 -17.16
N ALA A 164 10.26 -4.68 -16.06
CA ALA A 164 9.77 -5.54 -14.99
C ALA A 164 8.25 -5.71 -15.09
N TYR A 165 7.77 -6.94 -15.08
CA TYR A 165 6.36 -7.28 -15.18
C TYR A 165 5.79 -7.72 -13.83
N LEU A 166 4.46 -7.64 -13.67
CA LEU A 166 3.82 -8.08 -12.43
C LEU A 166 4.14 -9.55 -12.09
N LYS A 167 4.21 -10.42 -13.10
CA LYS A 167 4.56 -11.84 -12.93
C LYS A 167 5.94 -12.05 -12.30
N ASP A 168 6.87 -11.12 -12.50
CA ASP A 168 8.24 -11.22 -11.96
C ASP A 168 8.24 -10.87 -10.46
N LEU A 169 7.29 -10.05 -10.02
CA LEU A 169 7.14 -9.62 -8.63
C LEU A 169 6.12 -10.46 -7.84
N TRP A 170 5.21 -11.17 -8.50
CA TRP A 170 4.10 -11.82 -7.81
C TRP A 170 4.60 -12.99 -6.95
N PRO A 171 4.33 -12.99 -5.63
CA PRO A 171 4.77 -14.07 -4.76
C PRO A 171 3.98 -15.36 -5.00
N ALA A 172 4.68 -16.50 -4.95
CA ALA A 172 4.04 -17.80 -5.05
C ALA A 172 3.24 -18.09 -3.76
N SER A 173 2.12 -18.81 -3.86
CA SER A 173 1.30 -19.11 -2.67
C SER A 173 2.06 -19.91 -1.60
N ALA A 174 3.00 -20.77 -2.01
CA ALA A 174 3.87 -21.51 -1.08
C ALA A 174 4.87 -20.60 -0.36
N GLU A 175 5.39 -19.58 -1.05
CA GLU A 175 6.30 -18.56 -0.48
C GLU A 175 5.57 -17.75 0.60
N ILE A 176 4.36 -17.26 0.31
CA ILE A 176 3.52 -16.55 1.29
C ILE A 176 3.26 -17.43 2.51
N ARG A 177 2.86 -18.69 2.29
CA ARG A 177 2.53 -19.63 3.37
C ARG A 177 3.72 -19.85 4.30
N SER A 178 4.89 -20.11 3.74
CA SER A 178 6.11 -20.34 4.53
C SER A 178 6.49 -19.12 5.38
N VAL A 179 6.32 -17.90 4.84
CA VAL A 179 6.60 -16.68 5.59
C VAL A 179 5.56 -16.45 6.69
N VAL A 180 4.28 -16.69 6.41
CA VAL A 180 3.21 -16.62 7.43
C VAL A 180 3.49 -17.57 8.59
N GLU A 181 3.85 -18.82 8.31
CA GLU A 181 4.12 -19.87 9.32
C GLU A 181 5.30 -19.52 10.24
N ARG A 182 6.34 -18.85 9.72
CA ARG A 182 7.52 -18.47 10.51
C ARG A 182 7.39 -17.12 11.23
N SER A 183 6.50 -16.24 10.75
CA SER A 183 6.38 -14.87 11.26
C SER A 183 5.21 -14.67 12.23
N LEU A 184 4.22 -15.55 12.21
CA LEU A 184 3.10 -15.51 13.15
C LEU A 184 3.36 -16.43 14.34
N ASP A 185 3.27 -15.84 15.52
CA ASP A 185 3.41 -16.51 16.80
C ASP A 185 2.19 -16.18 17.65
N PRO A 186 1.44 -17.15 18.19
CA PRO A 186 0.33 -16.88 19.11
C PRO A 186 0.69 -15.94 20.27
N GLU A 187 1.93 -16.01 20.77
CA GLU A 187 2.39 -15.15 21.87
C GLU A 187 2.43 -13.66 21.49
N MET A 188 2.67 -13.36 20.21
CA MET A 188 2.66 -11.98 19.68
C MET A 188 1.29 -11.33 19.84
N PHE A 189 0.20 -12.09 19.67
CA PHE A 189 -1.15 -11.57 19.88
C PHE A 189 -1.34 -11.22 21.35
N VAL A 190 -1.00 -12.15 22.27
CA VAL A 190 -1.14 -11.95 23.71
C VAL A 190 -0.35 -10.73 24.20
N GLU A 191 0.90 -10.59 23.78
CA GLU A 191 1.76 -9.48 24.20
C GLU A 191 1.20 -8.12 23.74
N LYS A 192 0.81 -8.02 22.46
CA LYS A 192 0.31 -6.75 21.90
C LYS A 192 -1.05 -6.38 22.48
N TYR A 193 -1.96 -7.34 22.72
CA TYR A 193 -3.23 -7.04 23.37
C TYR A 193 -3.06 -6.63 24.84
N ARG A 194 -2.16 -7.28 25.60
CA ARG A 194 -1.86 -6.89 26.98
C ARG A 194 -1.31 -5.46 27.09
N SER A 195 -0.50 -5.04 26.12
CA SER A 195 0.03 -3.67 26.09
C SER A 195 -1.04 -2.59 25.89
N ILE A 196 -2.19 -2.94 25.30
CA ILE A 196 -3.33 -2.02 25.13
C ILE A 196 -4.05 -1.84 26.47
N GLU A 197 -4.25 -2.92 27.23
CA GLU A 197 -4.89 -2.87 28.56
C GLU A 197 -4.10 -2.02 29.57
N VAL A 198 -2.77 -2.04 29.50
CA VAL A 198 -1.92 -1.21 30.35
C VAL A 198 -1.91 0.26 29.87
N GLY A 199 -2.03 0.51 28.57
CA GLY A 199 -2.01 1.86 28.00
C GLY A 199 -3.24 2.71 28.34
N ASP A 200 -4.41 2.09 28.52
CA ASP A 200 -5.66 2.77 28.91
C ASP A 200 -5.72 3.14 30.42
N SER A 201 -4.77 2.66 31.23
CA SER A 201 -4.74 2.92 32.68
C SER A 201 -4.18 4.31 33.07
N HIS A 202 -3.80 5.13 32.10
CA HIS A 202 -3.23 6.48 32.32
C HIS A 202 -4.06 7.62 31.71
N VAL A 203 -5.35 7.40 31.44
CA VAL A 203 -6.30 8.48 31.12
C VAL A 203 -7.25 8.65 32.31
N GLY A 204 -6.77 9.37 33.33
CA GLY A 204 -7.54 9.86 34.47
C GLY A 204 -7.43 11.37 34.56
#